data_AF-A0A941YLJ1-F1
#
_entry.id   AF-A0A941YLJ1-F1
#
_cell.length_a   1.000
_cell.length_b   1.000
_cell.length_c   1.000
_cell.angle_alpha   90.00
_cell.angle_beta   90.00
_cell.angle_gamma   90.00
#
_symmetry.space_group_name_H-M   'P 1'
#
loop_
_entity.id
_entity.type
_entity.pdbx_description
1 polymer ?
#
loop_
_entity_poly.entity_id
_entity_poly.type
_entity_poly.pdbx_seq_one_letter_code
_entity_poly.pdbx_strand_id
1 'polypeptide(L)'
;MKYDVVIIGGGPGGSTVGCFLKKYTPHLKVAIYERERFPRDHVGESQLPAVSYILDEMGCWDKVEAAGFPIKIGATFRWGTTDDLWFFNFLPTEFEEAPRPARFEGQRRSTALQVDRARYDDILLRHAEELGVEVSEETAVTKVNRDGDRVTGLELKDGTLIDSKWYVDATGHVGLLRRAMGVEIEIPTGLQNVAFWDYWQNAEWAETIGRSGTRVQVMSLGYGWIWFIPIGPTRTSVGLVTPADHFKKSGLKPEEMYRQALAEEPRIAALLERAESEGKFQGTKDWSFVAKRQCGENWFLAGESSGFADPILAAGLTITHTAAREVAFSILEIERGEIDGAWIRESYERRLEKRIRNHIRFADYWYSANAQFSELKEFTQQIAKDNGLKMTPEESWRWLAQGGFIDEDLYIGNGGIDINGIRDFAEFLYGGTPETLFAKNNVFRLNLVGAKPYDRAVYTEGRVEKVPCYLRDNRMLPLQGAFYFWMEVLSRDTRLPGIMKMWNMIREHHREDPNFDREIAAQMTSAMEALILDGWVEASYDPALPLMPVSFRHTHHMRVQKK
;
A
#
# COMPACT_ATOMS: atom_id res chain seq x y z
N MET A 1 27.79 16.96 -16.56
CA MET A 1 28.18 16.82 -15.13
C MET A 1 28.23 15.34 -14.78
N LYS A 2 28.97 14.92 -13.73
CA LYS A 2 29.11 13.50 -13.36
C LYS A 2 28.64 13.24 -11.92
N TYR A 3 27.68 12.34 -11.79
CA TYR A 3 27.08 11.91 -10.52
C TYR A 3 27.30 10.42 -10.27
N ASP A 4 27.07 9.98 -9.05
CA ASP A 4 26.96 8.55 -8.73
C ASP A 4 25.53 8.06 -9.01
N VAL A 5 24.52 8.87 -8.64
CA VAL A 5 23.11 8.56 -8.89
C VAL A 5 22.37 9.80 -9.39
N VAL A 6 21.58 9.63 -10.45
CA VAL A 6 20.66 10.67 -10.94
C VAL A 6 19.24 10.15 -10.87
N ILE A 7 18.36 10.95 -10.28
CA ILE A 7 16.95 10.65 -10.06
C ILE A 7 16.12 11.62 -10.90
N ILE A 8 15.15 11.08 -11.64
CA ILE A 8 14.28 11.86 -12.52
C ILE A 8 12.91 11.98 -11.85
N GLY A 9 12.54 13.19 -11.44
CA GLY A 9 11.33 13.50 -10.68
C GLY A 9 11.60 13.69 -9.17
N GLY A 10 11.09 14.79 -8.61
CA GLY A 10 11.24 15.20 -7.21
C GLY A 10 10.03 14.91 -6.32
N GLY A 11 9.05 14.14 -6.80
CA GLY A 11 7.94 13.66 -5.98
C GLY A 11 8.38 12.68 -4.86
N PRO A 12 7.43 12.06 -4.15
CA PRO A 12 7.72 11.20 -3.00
C PRO A 12 8.71 10.07 -3.31
N GLY A 13 8.60 9.46 -4.49
CA GLY A 13 9.52 8.40 -4.92
C GLY A 13 10.96 8.90 -5.04
N GLY A 14 11.18 10.00 -5.76
CA GLY A 14 12.52 10.53 -6.01
C GLY A 14 13.18 11.10 -4.76
N SER A 15 12.43 11.89 -3.99
CA SER A 15 12.90 12.45 -2.73
C SER A 15 13.27 11.36 -1.71
N THR A 16 12.48 10.28 -1.62
CA THR A 16 12.78 9.15 -0.73
C THR A 16 14.05 8.42 -1.14
N VAL A 17 14.26 8.16 -2.44
CA VAL A 17 15.52 7.56 -2.94
C VAL A 17 16.70 8.44 -2.55
N GLY A 18 16.62 9.75 -2.83
CA GLY A 18 17.68 10.70 -2.55
C GLY A 18 18.04 10.77 -1.07
N CYS A 19 17.03 10.87 -0.19
CA CYS A 19 17.24 10.89 1.26
C CYS A 19 17.94 9.63 1.76
N PHE A 20 17.50 8.43 1.36
CA PHE A 20 18.12 7.19 1.84
C PHE A 20 19.54 6.97 1.31
N LEU A 21 19.81 7.32 0.06
CA LEU A 21 21.17 7.29 -0.49
C LEU A 21 22.12 8.16 0.33
N LYS A 22 21.69 9.40 0.65
CA LYS A 22 22.48 10.33 1.46
C LYS A 22 22.57 9.94 2.93
N LYS A 23 21.49 9.43 3.52
CA LYS A 23 21.48 9.00 4.92
C LYS A 23 22.54 7.92 5.18
N TYR A 24 22.61 6.91 4.33
CA TYR A 24 23.49 5.77 4.53
C TYR A 24 24.86 5.92 3.86
N THR A 25 24.98 6.79 2.84
CA THR A 25 26.25 7.08 2.17
C THR A 25 26.38 8.58 1.83
N PRO A 26 26.66 9.45 2.83
CA PRO A 26 26.60 10.91 2.68
C PRO A 26 27.48 11.51 1.56
N HIS A 27 28.55 10.82 1.21
CA HIS A 27 29.53 11.28 0.21
C HIS A 27 29.12 10.99 -1.25
N LEU A 28 28.04 10.25 -1.50
CA LEU A 28 27.55 10.03 -2.86
C LEU A 28 27.13 11.36 -3.50
N LYS A 29 27.50 11.55 -4.76
CA LYS A 29 26.98 12.65 -5.58
C LYS A 29 25.63 12.24 -6.16
N VAL A 30 24.56 12.78 -5.59
CA VAL A 30 23.18 12.46 -5.96
C VAL A 30 22.51 13.72 -6.46
N ALA A 31 21.85 13.64 -7.61
CA ALA A 31 21.05 14.73 -8.16
C ALA A 31 19.59 14.32 -8.43
N ILE A 32 18.65 15.23 -8.19
CA ILE A 32 17.26 15.14 -8.58
C ILE A 32 16.97 16.23 -9.62
N TYR A 33 16.45 15.84 -10.77
CA TYR A 33 15.92 16.77 -11.78
C TYR A 33 14.39 16.71 -11.78
N GLU A 34 13.76 17.81 -11.37
CA GLU A 34 12.32 17.97 -11.30
C GLU A 34 11.87 19.00 -12.35
N ARG A 35 10.83 18.67 -13.11
CA ARG A 35 10.37 19.48 -14.24
C ARG A 35 9.52 20.68 -13.79
N GLU A 36 8.88 20.58 -12.64
CA GLU A 36 7.98 21.59 -12.08
C GLU A 36 8.70 22.40 -10.99
N ARG A 37 8.09 23.49 -10.55
CA ARG A 37 8.54 24.28 -9.40
C ARG A 37 7.67 23.93 -8.19
N PHE A 38 8.28 23.60 -7.07
CA PHE A 38 7.58 23.28 -5.82
C PHE A 38 7.32 24.56 -5.02
N PRO A 39 6.27 24.58 -4.18
CA PRO A 39 5.25 23.52 -4.02
C PRO A 39 4.31 23.42 -5.22
N ARG A 40 3.92 22.20 -5.62
CA ARG A 40 2.97 21.94 -6.73
C ARG A 40 1.86 20.96 -6.36
N ASP A 41 0.63 21.26 -6.79
CA ASP A 41 -0.51 20.36 -6.57
C ASP A 41 -0.30 18.99 -7.25
N HIS A 42 -0.74 17.92 -6.59
CA HIS A 42 -0.75 16.56 -7.14
C HIS A 42 -1.82 15.72 -6.42
N VAL A 43 -2.54 14.86 -7.13
CA VAL A 43 -3.53 13.96 -6.52
C VAL A 43 -2.87 12.79 -5.80
N GLY A 44 -3.52 12.22 -4.77
CA GLY A 44 -2.99 11.12 -3.97
C GLY A 44 -2.61 11.59 -2.57
N GLU A 45 -3.61 12.04 -1.82
CA GLU A 45 -3.48 12.76 -0.55
C GLU A 45 -3.64 11.84 0.67
N SER A 46 -4.31 10.70 0.52
CA SER A 46 -4.57 9.78 1.63
C SER A 46 -3.44 8.79 1.83
N GLN A 47 -2.85 8.75 3.03
CA GLN A 47 -1.77 7.80 3.34
C GLN A 47 -2.28 6.54 4.05
N LEU A 48 -1.39 5.56 4.20
CA LEU A 48 -1.54 4.42 5.10
C LEU A 48 -0.41 4.45 6.15
N PRO A 49 -0.58 3.82 7.33
CA PRO A 49 0.39 3.92 8.43
C PRO A 49 1.82 3.50 8.06
N ALA A 50 1.98 2.60 7.08
CA ALA A 50 3.28 2.16 6.58
C ALA A 50 4.18 3.32 6.08
N VAL A 51 3.59 4.38 5.52
CA VAL A 51 4.35 5.57 5.08
C VAL A 51 5.06 6.24 6.26
N SER A 52 4.42 6.32 7.42
CA SER A 52 4.96 6.97 8.62
C SER A 52 6.26 6.33 9.10
N TYR A 53 6.39 5.00 9.03
CA TYR A 53 7.64 4.30 9.35
C TYR A 53 8.79 4.71 8.44
N ILE A 54 8.51 4.86 7.14
CA ILE A 54 9.52 5.28 6.16
C ILE A 54 9.90 6.73 6.39
N LEU A 55 8.95 7.60 6.74
CA LEU A 55 9.24 9.00 7.08
C LEU A 55 10.10 9.14 8.33
N ASP A 56 9.85 8.33 9.36
CA ASP A 56 10.66 8.26 10.58
C ASP A 56 12.07 7.73 10.26
N GLU A 57 12.17 6.62 9.54
CA GLU A 57 13.48 6.09 9.13
C GLU A 57 14.23 7.09 8.25
N MET A 58 13.55 7.83 7.37
CA MET A 58 14.18 8.85 6.55
C MET A 58 14.72 10.03 7.40
N GLY A 59 14.17 10.25 8.60
CA GLY A 59 14.47 11.41 9.44
C GLY A 59 13.60 12.63 9.14
N CYS A 60 12.49 12.44 8.42
CA CYS A 60 11.60 13.51 7.96
C CYS A 60 10.28 13.58 8.76
N TRP A 61 9.99 12.57 9.59
CA TRP A 61 8.74 12.47 10.36
C TRP A 61 8.37 13.76 11.09
N ASP A 62 9.28 14.33 11.90
CA ASP A 62 8.99 15.51 12.70
C ASP A 62 8.58 16.72 11.84
N LYS A 63 9.16 16.88 10.65
CA LYS A 63 8.81 17.97 9.72
C LYS A 63 7.43 17.79 9.12
N VAL A 64 7.11 16.56 8.71
CA VAL A 64 5.80 16.21 8.15
C VAL A 64 4.72 16.32 9.23
N GLU A 65 4.99 15.86 10.45
CA GLU A 65 4.05 15.93 11.56
C GLU A 65 3.82 17.37 12.03
N ALA A 66 4.86 18.21 12.02
CA ALA A 66 4.76 19.65 12.29
C ALA A 66 3.93 20.41 11.23
N ALA A 67 3.77 19.86 10.02
CA ALA A 67 2.98 20.49 8.96
C ALA A 67 1.47 20.53 9.27
N GLY A 68 1.01 19.81 10.30
CA GLY A 68 -0.36 19.93 10.78
C GLY A 68 -1.41 19.28 9.87
N PHE A 69 -1.02 18.31 9.04
CA PHE A 69 -1.94 17.56 8.18
C PHE A 69 -2.99 16.79 9.01
N PRO A 70 -4.27 16.70 8.58
CA PRO A 70 -5.27 15.89 9.28
C PRO A 70 -4.79 14.46 9.51
N ILE A 71 -5.03 13.95 10.72
CA ILE A 71 -4.61 12.60 11.12
C ILE A 71 -5.67 11.62 10.65
N LYS A 72 -5.30 10.73 9.74
CA LYS A 72 -6.15 9.66 9.26
C LYS A 72 -6.09 8.49 10.24
N ILE A 73 -7.21 8.23 10.92
CA ILE A 73 -7.31 7.09 11.84
C ILE A 73 -7.99 5.87 11.20
N GLY A 74 -8.52 6.03 9.98
CA GLY A 74 -9.25 4.98 9.28
C GLY A 74 -9.99 5.50 8.05
N ALA A 75 -11.03 4.79 7.66
CA ALA A 75 -11.88 5.11 6.52
C ALA A 75 -13.34 4.76 6.80
N THR A 76 -14.25 5.57 6.28
CA THR A 76 -15.70 5.39 6.32
C THR A 76 -16.22 5.17 4.91
N PHE A 77 -17.03 4.15 4.73
CA PHE A 77 -17.56 3.72 3.45
C PHE A 77 -19.08 3.76 3.44
N ARG A 78 -19.63 4.26 2.32
CA ARG A 78 -20.89 3.75 1.79
C ARG A 78 -20.52 2.78 0.67
N TRP A 79 -20.62 1.49 0.95
CA TRP A 79 -20.19 0.44 0.02
C TRP A 79 -20.86 -0.89 0.40
N GLY A 80 -21.18 -1.73 -0.59
CA GLY A 80 -21.74 -3.06 -0.35
C GLY A 80 -23.22 -3.17 -0.73
N THR A 81 -24.01 -3.87 0.08
CA THR A 81 -25.41 -4.25 -0.24
C THR A 81 -26.46 -3.32 0.34
N THR A 82 -26.09 -2.44 1.27
CA THR A 82 -27.00 -1.46 1.90
C THR A 82 -26.49 -0.04 1.74
N ASP A 83 -27.32 0.93 2.12
CA ASP A 83 -26.95 2.35 2.20
C ASP A 83 -26.28 2.74 3.52
N ASP A 84 -26.10 1.78 4.43
CA ASP A 84 -25.52 2.02 5.75
C ASP A 84 -24.05 2.37 5.64
N LEU A 85 -23.62 3.27 6.53
CA LEU A 85 -22.21 3.58 6.68
C LEU A 85 -21.54 2.52 7.55
N TRP A 86 -20.35 2.12 7.14
CA TRP A 86 -19.46 1.31 7.96
C TRP A 86 -18.06 1.88 7.89
N PHE A 87 -17.28 1.61 8.93
CA PHE A 87 -15.92 2.14 9.02
C PHE A 87 -14.99 1.10 9.64
N PHE A 88 -13.70 1.31 9.40
CA PHE A 88 -12.63 0.66 10.14
C PHE A 88 -11.67 1.70 10.72
N ASN A 89 -10.97 1.31 11.78
CA ASN A 89 -9.88 2.08 12.37
C ASN A 89 -8.57 1.32 12.24
N PHE A 90 -7.49 2.04 12.05
CA PHE A 90 -6.14 1.51 12.20
C PHE A 90 -5.78 1.31 13.69
N LEU A 91 -6.34 2.14 14.57
CA LEU A 91 -6.11 2.07 16.02
C LEU A 91 -7.05 1.05 16.67
N PRO A 92 -6.54 0.21 17.59
CA PRO A 92 -7.37 -0.69 18.39
C PRO A 92 -8.13 0.03 19.52
N THR A 93 -7.70 1.25 19.86
CA THR A 93 -8.24 2.07 20.94
C THR A 93 -8.75 3.40 20.40
N GLU A 94 -9.40 4.19 21.27
CA GLU A 94 -9.77 5.56 20.93
C GLU A 94 -8.53 6.43 20.66
N PHE A 95 -8.71 7.41 19.77
CA PHE A 95 -7.65 8.34 19.41
C PHE A 95 -7.52 9.45 20.46
N GLU A 96 -6.30 9.74 20.88
CA GLU A 96 -6.01 10.78 21.87
C GLU A 96 -5.30 11.97 21.22
N GLU A 97 -5.65 13.19 21.60
CA GLU A 97 -4.97 14.37 21.07
C GLU A 97 -3.57 14.55 21.68
N ALA A 98 -2.62 14.97 20.84
CA ALA A 98 -1.23 15.22 21.26
C ALA A 98 -0.68 16.50 20.61
N PRO A 99 0.20 17.25 21.30
CA PRO A 99 0.92 18.37 20.70
C PRO A 99 1.70 17.94 19.44
N ARG A 100 1.83 18.84 18.47
CA ARG A 100 2.55 18.58 17.22
C ARG A 100 3.78 19.50 17.08
N PRO A 101 4.94 18.99 16.61
CA PRO A 101 5.16 17.61 16.19
C PRO A 101 5.19 16.62 17.37
N ALA A 102 4.55 15.47 17.19
CA ALA A 102 4.62 14.34 18.10
C ALA A 102 5.70 13.37 17.61
N ARG A 103 6.44 12.74 18.54
CA ARG A 103 7.40 11.68 18.18
C ARG A 103 6.69 10.48 17.54
N PHE A 104 7.42 9.70 16.74
CA PHE A 104 6.94 8.47 16.11
C PHE A 104 6.83 7.30 17.12
N GLU A 105 5.96 7.48 18.11
CA GLU A 105 5.74 6.56 19.23
C GLU A 105 4.24 6.42 19.52
N GLY A 106 3.87 5.37 20.27
CA GLY A 106 2.47 5.11 20.65
C GLY A 106 1.53 5.06 19.44
N GLN A 107 0.39 5.76 19.52
CA GLN A 107 -0.63 5.77 18.47
C GLN A 107 -0.12 6.25 17.10
N ARG A 108 0.97 7.04 17.02
CA ARG A 108 1.49 7.55 15.72
C ARG A 108 2.01 6.43 14.83
N ARG A 109 2.42 5.30 15.41
CA ARG A 109 2.84 4.09 14.71
C ARG A 109 1.69 3.35 14.01
N SER A 110 0.45 3.71 14.35
CA SER A 110 -0.76 3.08 13.85
C SER A 110 -1.70 4.08 13.18
N THR A 111 -1.32 5.35 13.02
CA THR A 111 -2.09 6.35 12.28
C THR A 111 -1.41 6.73 10.98
N ALA A 112 -2.15 7.33 10.07
CA ALA A 112 -1.65 7.91 8.84
C ALA A 112 -2.01 9.41 8.76
N LEU A 113 -1.64 10.07 7.66
CA LEU A 113 -1.96 11.47 7.41
C LEU A 113 -2.78 11.63 6.12
N GLN A 114 -3.64 12.66 6.08
CA GLN A 114 -4.23 13.19 4.86
C GLN A 114 -3.42 14.41 4.45
N VAL A 115 -2.61 14.31 3.40
CA VAL A 115 -1.60 15.33 3.10
C VAL A 115 -2.02 16.22 1.93
N ASP A 116 -1.80 17.52 2.07
CA ASP A 116 -1.72 18.40 0.90
C ASP A 116 -0.40 18.10 0.18
N ARG A 117 -0.49 17.46 -0.99
CA ARG A 117 0.69 17.00 -1.76
C ARG A 117 1.63 18.13 -2.17
N ALA A 118 1.14 19.36 -2.33
CA ALA A 118 2.02 20.49 -2.63
C ALA A 118 2.98 20.78 -1.47
N ARG A 119 2.47 20.71 -0.24
CA ARG A 119 3.27 20.89 0.99
C ARG A 119 4.08 19.65 1.34
N TYR A 120 3.48 18.48 1.19
CA TYR A 120 4.13 17.21 1.52
C TYR A 120 5.33 16.94 0.61
N ASP A 121 5.16 17.01 -0.72
CA ASP A 121 6.24 16.76 -1.66
C ASP A 121 7.39 17.77 -1.46
N ASP A 122 7.08 19.04 -1.17
CA ASP A 122 8.07 20.06 -0.85
C ASP A 122 8.85 19.74 0.43
N ILE A 123 8.19 19.38 1.53
CA ILE A 123 8.88 18.96 2.77
C ILE A 123 9.87 17.82 2.48
N LEU A 124 9.48 16.84 1.67
CA LEU A 124 10.34 15.72 1.31
C LEU A 124 11.53 16.16 0.46
N LEU A 125 11.29 16.98 -0.56
CA LEU A 125 12.32 17.43 -1.50
C LEU A 125 13.33 18.35 -0.80
N ARG A 126 12.87 19.30 0.03
CA ARG A 126 13.74 20.15 0.86
C ARG A 126 14.54 19.34 1.87
N HIS A 127 13.96 18.29 2.45
CA HIS A 127 14.71 17.40 3.32
C HIS A 127 15.81 16.64 2.58
N ALA A 128 15.57 16.22 1.33
CA ALA A 128 16.62 15.64 0.48
C ALA A 128 17.77 16.62 0.22
N GLU A 129 17.47 17.90 -0.05
CA GLU A 129 18.48 18.95 -0.21
C GLU A 129 19.30 19.15 1.07
N GLU A 130 18.66 19.18 2.24
CA GLU A 130 19.34 19.30 3.53
C GLU A 130 20.31 18.14 3.81
N LEU A 131 19.99 16.92 3.32
CA LEU A 131 20.88 15.77 3.35
C LEU A 131 21.99 15.84 2.27
N GLY A 132 21.99 16.89 1.45
CA GLY A 132 23.02 17.20 0.46
C GLY A 132 22.73 16.67 -0.94
N VAL A 133 21.49 16.29 -1.25
CA VAL A 133 21.09 15.98 -2.64
C VAL A 133 21.07 17.27 -3.45
N GLU A 134 21.67 17.26 -4.64
CA GLU A 134 21.59 18.39 -5.56
C GLU A 134 20.23 18.37 -6.28
N VAL A 135 19.34 19.31 -5.95
CA VAL A 135 18.01 19.39 -6.55
C VAL A 135 17.99 20.52 -7.58
N SER A 136 17.45 20.23 -8.76
CA SER A 136 17.21 21.22 -9.82
C SER A 136 15.74 21.15 -10.24
N GLU A 137 14.99 22.16 -9.86
CA GLU A 137 13.59 22.36 -10.27
C GLU A 137 13.50 23.05 -11.63
N GLU A 138 12.31 23.05 -12.23
CA GLU A 138 12.07 23.60 -13.58
C GLU A 138 13.02 23.03 -14.66
N THR A 139 13.61 21.86 -14.39
CA THR A 139 14.69 21.25 -15.16
C THR A 139 14.23 19.89 -15.64
N ALA A 140 13.49 19.88 -16.74
CA ALA A 140 12.98 18.65 -17.33
C ALA A 140 14.11 17.85 -18.00
N VAL A 141 14.17 16.55 -17.75
CA VAL A 141 14.88 15.59 -18.60
C VAL A 141 14.05 15.37 -19.86
N THR A 142 14.63 15.60 -21.03
CA THR A 142 13.94 15.53 -22.33
C THR A 142 14.34 14.29 -23.13
N LYS A 143 15.50 13.71 -22.85
CA LYS A 143 16.00 12.52 -23.56
C LYS A 143 16.84 11.62 -22.68
N VAL A 144 16.73 10.32 -22.95
CA VAL A 144 17.57 9.26 -22.36
C VAL A 144 18.45 8.71 -23.47
N ASN A 145 19.77 8.81 -23.29
CA ASN A 145 20.75 8.17 -24.16
C ASN A 145 21.06 6.78 -23.61
N ARG A 146 21.10 5.77 -24.47
CA ARG A 146 21.33 4.37 -24.08
C ARG A 146 22.12 3.60 -25.12
N ASP A 147 22.79 2.55 -24.65
CA ASP A 147 23.39 1.50 -25.46
C ASP A 147 22.88 0.15 -24.92
N GLY A 148 22.04 -0.54 -25.70
CA GLY A 148 21.32 -1.73 -25.23
C GLY A 148 20.44 -1.43 -24.00
N ASP A 149 20.69 -2.17 -22.92
CA ASP A 149 19.98 -2.04 -21.63
C ASP A 149 20.63 -1.02 -20.67
N ARG A 150 21.76 -0.43 -21.09
CA ARG A 150 22.51 0.53 -20.29
C ARG A 150 22.17 1.96 -20.66
N VAL A 151 21.79 2.78 -19.67
CA VAL A 151 21.66 4.23 -19.84
C VAL A 151 23.06 4.86 -19.84
N THR A 152 23.38 5.63 -20.87
CA THR A 152 24.69 6.27 -21.07
C THR A 152 24.68 7.77 -20.78
N GLY A 153 23.51 8.37 -20.58
CA GLY A 153 23.38 9.77 -20.18
C GLY A 153 21.95 10.29 -20.30
N LEU A 154 21.69 11.44 -19.70
CA LEU A 154 20.44 12.19 -19.86
C LEU A 154 20.71 13.53 -20.53
N GLU A 155 19.72 14.01 -21.29
CA GLU A 155 19.70 15.37 -21.83
C GLU A 155 18.64 16.17 -21.08
N LEU A 156 19.02 17.33 -20.56
CA LEU A 156 18.11 18.28 -19.92
C LEU A 156 17.49 19.21 -20.97
N LYS A 157 16.43 19.92 -20.59
CA LYS A 157 15.69 20.84 -21.47
C LYS A 157 16.54 21.95 -22.09
N ASP A 158 17.60 22.37 -21.41
CA ASP A 158 18.57 23.37 -21.88
C ASP A 158 19.67 22.78 -22.79
N GLY A 159 19.63 21.48 -23.07
CA GLY A 159 20.64 20.74 -23.83
C GLY A 159 21.82 20.23 -23.00
N THR A 160 21.84 20.49 -21.68
CA THR A 160 22.90 20.00 -20.81
C THR A 160 22.90 18.47 -20.76
N LEU A 161 24.09 17.87 -20.91
CA LEU A 161 24.30 16.43 -20.81
C LEU A 161 24.74 16.03 -19.38
N ILE A 162 24.02 15.06 -18.83
CA ILE A 162 24.25 14.51 -17.49
C ILE A 162 24.71 13.06 -17.61
N ASP A 163 25.85 12.76 -16.99
CA ASP A 163 26.42 11.42 -16.85
C ASP A 163 26.29 10.96 -15.39
N SER A 164 25.99 9.68 -15.21
CA SER A 164 25.80 9.03 -13.92
C SER A 164 26.10 7.54 -14.01
N LYS A 165 26.50 6.95 -12.87
CA LYS A 165 26.60 5.49 -12.77
C LYS A 165 25.21 4.86 -12.77
N TRP A 166 24.31 5.37 -11.92
CA TRP A 166 22.94 4.89 -11.77
C TRP A 166 21.89 5.94 -12.14
N TYR A 167 20.76 5.47 -12.67
CA TYR A 167 19.61 6.31 -13.04
C TYR A 167 18.33 5.77 -12.41
N VAL A 168 17.53 6.64 -11.80
CA VAL A 168 16.27 6.24 -11.17
C VAL A 168 15.11 7.01 -11.79
N ASP A 169 14.12 6.29 -12.28
CA ASP A 169 12.88 6.87 -12.79
C ASP A 169 11.83 6.98 -11.69
N ALA A 170 11.70 8.19 -11.15
CA ALA A 170 10.66 8.56 -10.21
C ALA A 170 9.65 9.53 -10.85
N THR A 171 9.48 9.48 -12.18
CA THR A 171 8.59 10.40 -12.92
C THR A 171 7.09 10.07 -12.80
N GLY A 172 6.76 9.12 -11.94
CA GLY A 172 5.40 8.60 -11.74
C GLY A 172 4.84 7.98 -13.02
N HIS A 173 3.54 8.21 -13.29
CA HIS A 173 2.85 7.71 -14.48
C HIS A 173 3.49 8.11 -15.84
N VAL A 174 4.39 9.10 -15.86
CA VAL A 174 5.14 9.46 -17.07
C VAL A 174 6.10 8.34 -17.49
N GLY A 175 6.70 7.61 -16.54
CA GLY A 175 7.59 6.47 -16.81
C GLY A 175 8.63 6.75 -17.90
N LEU A 176 9.41 7.82 -17.73
CA LEU A 176 10.36 8.31 -18.73
C LEU A 176 11.43 7.28 -19.11
N LEU A 177 12.13 6.66 -18.14
CA LEU A 177 13.08 5.58 -18.42
C LEU A 177 12.35 4.33 -18.90
N ARG A 178 11.21 3.98 -18.28
CA ARG A 178 10.40 2.81 -18.70
C ARG A 178 10.14 2.85 -20.22
N ARG A 179 9.66 3.99 -20.72
CA ARG A 179 9.38 4.21 -22.14
C ARG A 179 10.67 4.22 -22.96
N ALA A 180 11.70 4.94 -22.53
CA ALA A 180 12.96 5.05 -23.26
C ALA A 180 13.69 3.69 -23.42
N MET A 181 13.60 2.83 -22.41
CA MET A 181 14.18 1.49 -22.42
C MET A 181 13.33 0.47 -23.20
N GLY A 182 12.14 0.85 -23.65
CA GLY A 182 11.23 -0.05 -24.38
C GLY A 182 10.54 -1.08 -23.47
N VAL A 183 10.39 -0.77 -22.18
CA VAL A 183 9.73 -1.66 -21.24
C VAL A 183 8.22 -1.60 -21.47
N GLU A 184 7.68 -2.72 -21.92
CA GLU A 184 6.25 -2.94 -22.10
C GLU A 184 5.51 -2.90 -20.75
N ILE A 185 4.21 -2.63 -20.83
CA ILE A 185 3.29 -2.71 -19.70
C ILE A 185 2.26 -3.80 -19.94
N GLU A 186 1.78 -4.36 -18.84
CA GLU A 186 0.63 -5.24 -18.77
C GLU A 186 -0.51 -4.51 -18.05
N ILE A 187 -1.74 -4.73 -18.49
CA ILE A 187 -2.96 -4.24 -17.83
C ILE A 187 -3.68 -5.47 -17.30
N PRO A 188 -3.37 -5.94 -16.07
CA PRO A 188 -3.88 -7.22 -15.57
C PRO A 188 -5.30 -7.09 -14.97
N THR A 189 -6.11 -6.16 -15.48
CA THR A 189 -7.49 -5.91 -15.01
C THR A 189 -8.37 -5.40 -16.15
N GLY A 190 -9.67 -5.71 -16.07
CA GLY A 190 -10.70 -5.08 -16.89
C GLY A 190 -11.19 -3.73 -16.34
N LEU A 191 -10.80 -3.36 -15.11
CA LEU A 191 -11.14 -2.08 -14.49
C LEU A 191 -10.35 -0.93 -15.12
N GLN A 192 -10.96 -0.31 -16.12
CA GLN A 192 -10.45 0.92 -16.71
C GLN A 192 -11.31 2.09 -16.26
N ASN A 193 -10.81 2.79 -15.24
CA ASN A 193 -11.49 3.92 -14.63
C ASN A 193 -10.93 5.26 -15.14
N VAL A 194 -11.77 6.29 -15.04
CA VAL A 194 -11.39 7.70 -15.12
C VAL A 194 -11.68 8.36 -13.78
N ALA A 195 -10.91 9.38 -13.43
CA ALA A 195 -11.11 10.16 -12.22
C ALA A 195 -11.20 11.63 -12.56
N PHE A 196 -12.13 12.34 -11.92
CA PHE A 196 -12.34 13.78 -12.04
C PHE A 196 -12.41 14.39 -10.65
N TRP A 197 -11.67 15.45 -10.37
CA TRP A 197 -11.62 16.01 -9.04
C TRP A 197 -11.37 17.52 -9.03
N ASP A 198 -11.65 18.11 -7.89
CA ASP A 198 -11.34 19.50 -7.57
C ASP A 198 -11.02 19.61 -6.07
N TYR A 199 -10.47 20.76 -5.69
CA TYR A 199 -10.22 21.14 -4.31
C TYR A 199 -11.26 22.15 -3.86
N TRP A 200 -11.75 21.99 -2.64
CA TRP A 200 -12.78 22.83 -2.05
C TRP A 200 -12.25 23.48 -0.78
N GLN A 201 -12.55 24.76 -0.60
CA GLN A 201 -12.29 25.52 0.61
C GLN A 201 -13.54 25.56 1.49
N ASN A 202 -13.35 25.41 2.79
CA ASN A 202 -14.37 25.50 3.83
C ASN A 202 -15.47 24.43 3.71
N ALA A 203 -15.16 23.27 3.16
CA ALA A 203 -16.01 22.09 3.28
C ALA A 203 -16.01 21.59 4.73
N GLU A 204 -17.19 21.24 5.26
CA GLU A 204 -17.28 20.65 6.59
C GLU A 204 -16.61 19.28 6.60
N TRP A 205 -15.93 18.93 7.69
CA TRP A 205 -15.39 17.60 7.85
C TRP A 205 -16.53 16.62 8.13
N ALA A 206 -16.64 15.56 7.32
CA ALA A 206 -17.62 14.51 7.52
C ALA A 206 -17.57 13.92 8.95
N GLU A 207 -16.37 13.83 9.50
CA GLU A 207 -16.12 13.39 10.86
C GLU A 207 -14.91 14.12 11.44
N THR A 208 -15.05 14.60 12.67
CA THR A 208 -13.95 15.14 13.48
C THR A 208 -13.80 14.30 14.73
N ILE A 209 -12.63 13.69 14.91
CA ILE A 209 -12.29 12.84 16.04
C ILE A 209 -11.22 13.55 16.84
N GLY A 210 -11.59 14.05 18.01
CA GLY A 210 -10.79 15.04 18.72
C GLY A 210 -10.82 16.38 18.00
N ARG A 211 -9.65 16.91 17.66
CA ARG A 211 -9.43 18.18 16.94
C ARG A 211 -8.76 17.99 15.58
N SER A 212 -8.02 16.90 15.41
CA SER A 212 -7.16 16.68 14.25
C SER A 212 -7.38 15.32 13.57
N GLY A 213 -8.07 14.39 14.23
CA GLY A 213 -8.38 13.06 13.70
C GLY A 213 -9.57 13.07 12.74
N THR A 214 -9.50 12.26 11.69
CA THR A 214 -10.59 12.05 10.75
C THR A 214 -10.52 10.67 10.08
N ARG A 215 -11.57 10.30 9.35
CA ARG A 215 -11.61 9.15 8.43
C ARG A 215 -11.83 9.64 7.02
N VAL A 216 -11.09 9.08 6.06
CA VAL A 216 -11.40 9.32 4.63
C VAL A 216 -12.81 8.80 4.35
N GLN A 217 -13.59 9.55 3.59
CA GLN A 217 -14.91 9.14 3.15
C GLN A 217 -14.83 8.56 1.74
N VAL A 218 -15.42 7.38 1.54
CA VAL A 218 -15.54 6.72 0.23
C VAL A 218 -17.01 6.39 0.01
N MET A 219 -17.65 7.09 -0.91
CA MET A 219 -19.10 7.03 -1.10
C MET A 219 -19.46 6.45 -2.46
N SER A 220 -20.05 5.26 -2.51
CA SER A 220 -20.50 4.67 -3.76
C SER A 220 -21.69 5.41 -4.38
N LEU A 221 -21.73 5.41 -5.71
CA LEU A 221 -22.81 5.82 -6.59
C LEU A 221 -23.19 4.66 -7.50
N GLY A 222 -24.31 4.75 -8.23
CA GLY A 222 -24.76 3.71 -9.18
C GLY A 222 -23.74 3.35 -10.26
N TYR A 223 -22.81 4.25 -10.54
CA TYR A 223 -21.87 4.20 -11.67
C TYR A 223 -20.41 4.51 -11.29
N GLY A 224 -20.09 4.60 -10.00
CA GLY A 224 -18.76 5.03 -9.58
C GLY A 224 -18.72 5.31 -8.09
N TRP A 225 -17.74 6.08 -7.62
CA TRP A 225 -17.65 6.46 -6.22
C TRP A 225 -16.92 7.78 -6.05
N ILE A 226 -17.21 8.46 -4.94
CA ILE A 226 -16.61 9.72 -4.56
C ILE A 226 -15.62 9.48 -3.43
N TRP A 227 -14.41 10.01 -3.54
CA TRP A 227 -13.56 10.26 -2.38
C TRP A 227 -13.83 11.65 -1.82
N PHE A 228 -13.77 11.78 -0.50
CA PHE A 228 -13.74 13.07 0.18
C PHE A 228 -12.67 13.01 1.27
N ILE A 229 -11.63 13.83 1.08
CA ILE A 229 -10.40 13.80 1.87
C ILE A 229 -10.11 15.22 2.38
N PRO A 230 -10.33 15.50 3.67
CA PRO A 230 -9.82 16.73 4.28
C PRO A 230 -8.29 16.71 4.27
N ILE A 231 -7.64 17.70 3.65
CA ILE A 231 -6.17 17.77 3.50
C ILE A 231 -5.54 18.96 4.23
N GLY A 232 -6.39 19.81 4.83
CA GLY A 232 -5.99 20.90 5.69
C GLY A 232 -7.16 21.40 6.53
N PRO A 233 -6.98 22.52 7.27
CA PRO A 233 -8.02 23.09 8.11
C PRO A 233 -9.27 23.49 7.31
N THR A 234 -9.08 23.99 6.08
CA THR A 234 -10.16 24.45 5.20
C THR A 234 -10.19 23.71 3.87
N ARG A 235 -9.07 23.13 3.43
CA ARG A 235 -8.92 22.53 2.10
C ARG A 235 -9.29 21.05 2.11
N THR A 236 -10.16 20.65 1.18
CA THR A 236 -10.64 19.28 1.01
C THR A 236 -10.53 18.87 -0.45
N SER A 237 -9.96 17.69 -0.70
CA SER A 237 -9.94 17.05 -2.02
C SER A 237 -11.21 16.22 -2.21
N VAL A 238 -11.94 16.45 -3.30
CA VAL A 238 -13.17 15.73 -3.63
C VAL A 238 -13.14 15.29 -5.07
N GLY A 239 -13.22 13.99 -5.32
CA GLY A 239 -13.14 13.44 -6.66
C GLY A 239 -14.06 12.25 -6.89
N LEU A 240 -14.50 12.12 -8.13
CA LEU A 240 -15.30 11.03 -8.67
C LEU A 240 -14.38 10.06 -9.42
N VAL A 241 -14.50 8.77 -9.13
CA VAL A 241 -13.96 7.67 -9.94
C VAL A 241 -15.12 6.92 -10.59
N THR A 242 -15.05 6.72 -11.90
CA THR A 242 -16.08 6.00 -12.68
C THR A 242 -15.43 5.20 -13.80
N PRO A 243 -16.00 4.07 -14.24
CA PRO A 243 -15.50 3.36 -15.42
C PRO A 243 -15.51 4.25 -16.66
N ALA A 244 -14.44 4.18 -17.45
CA ALA A 244 -14.24 4.97 -18.65
C ALA A 244 -15.37 4.77 -19.67
N ASP A 245 -15.89 3.55 -19.77
CA ASP A 245 -16.98 3.22 -20.70
C ASP A 245 -18.33 3.77 -20.24
N HIS A 246 -18.59 3.86 -18.94
CA HIS A 246 -19.78 4.55 -18.43
C HIS A 246 -19.69 6.05 -18.75
N PHE A 247 -18.55 6.68 -18.46
CA PHE A 247 -18.32 8.09 -18.81
C PHE A 247 -18.54 8.36 -20.31
N LYS A 248 -17.95 7.55 -21.20
CA LYS A 248 -18.16 7.68 -22.66
C LYS A 248 -19.63 7.56 -23.07
N LYS A 249 -20.37 6.62 -22.49
CA LYS A 249 -21.79 6.37 -22.82
C LYS A 249 -22.72 7.47 -22.29
N SER A 250 -22.34 8.15 -21.21
CA SER A 250 -23.14 9.25 -20.63
C SER A 250 -23.31 10.45 -21.56
N GLY A 251 -22.32 10.71 -22.44
CA GLY A 251 -22.28 11.89 -23.30
C GLY A 251 -22.02 13.21 -22.56
N LEU A 252 -21.81 13.18 -21.25
CA LEU A 252 -21.53 14.35 -20.41
C LEU A 252 -20.09 14.84 -20.58
N LYS A 253 -19.86 16.13 -20.32
CA LYS A 253 -18.49 16.62 -20.11
C LYS A 253 -17.98 16.19 -18.73
N PRO A 254 -16.65 16.08 -18.55
CA PRO A 254 -16.05 15.70 -17.26
C PRO A 254 -16.59 16.49 -16.05
N GLU A 255 -16.63 17.81 -16.17
CA GLU A 255 -17.07 18.71 -15.09
C GLU A 255 -18.58 18.62 -14.82
N GLU A 256 -19.38 18.32 -15.85
CA GLU A 256 -20.83 18.10 -15.72
C GLU A 256 -21.11 16.81 -14.95
N MET A 257 -20.44 15.70 -15.31
CA MET A 257 -20.54 14.43 -14.59
C MET A 257 -20.03 14.54 -13.15
N TYR A 258 -18.92 15.25 -12.93
CA TYR A 258 -18.40 15.51 -11.59
C TYR A 258 -19.42 16.24 -10.71
N ARG A 259 -19.98 17.37 -11.19
CA ARG A 259 -21.00 18.13 -10.45
C ARG A 259 -22.26 17.31 -10.20
N GLN A 260 -22.69 16.52 -11.18
CA GLN A 260 -23.83 15.62 -11.02
C GLN A 260 -23.59 14.60 -9.90
N ALA A 261 -22.43 13.94 -9.89
CA ALA A 261 -22.07 13.00 -8.84
C ALA A 261 -22.07 13.64 -7.44
N LEU A 262 -21.51 14.84 -7.29
CA LEU A 262 -21.51 15.55 -6.01
C LEU A 262 -22.94 15.86 -5.50
N ALA A 263 -23.86 16.17 -6.40
CA ALA A 263 -25.26 16.45 -6.05
C ALA A 263 -26.06 15.18 -5.72
N GLU A 264 -25.71 14.04 -6.34
CA GLU A 264 -26.40 12.76 -6.18
C GLU A 264 -26.08 12.02 -4.87
N GLU A 265 -24.98 12.35 -4.20
CA GLU A 265 -24.69 11.84 -2.86
C GLU A 265 -25.00 12.91 -1.80
N PRO A 266 -26.16 12.85 -1.11
CA PRO A 266 -26.61 13.90 -0.20
C PRO A 266 -25.64 14.19 0.94
N ARG A 267 -24.87 13.19 1.40
CA ARG A 267 -23.85 13.39 2.44
C ARG A 267 -22.73 14.31 1.94
N ILE A 268 -22.25 14.10 0.71
CA ILE A 268 -21.21 14.94 0.12
C ILE A 268 -21.77 16.33 -0.21
N ALA A 269 -22.97 16.40 -0.80
CA ALA A 269 -23.62 17.67 -1.10
C ALA A 269 -23.79 18.55 0.16
N ALA A 270 -24.18 17.97 1.29
CA ALA A 270 -24.32 18.69 2.56
C ALA A 270 -23.00 19.26 3.07
N LEU A 271 -21.90 18.49 2.99
CA LEU A 271 -20.57 18.97 3.42
C LEU A 271 -20.03 20.10 2.54
N LEU A 272 -20.53 20.21 1.31
CA LEU A 272 -20.13 21.22 0.33
C LEU A 272 -21.06 22.43 0.27
N GLU A 273 -22.17 22.47 1.05
CA GLU A 273 -23.19 23.54 0.95
C GLU A 273 -22.62 24.95 1.15
N ARG A 274 -21.60 25.08 2.01
CA ARG A 274 -20.89 26.35 2.31
C ARG A 274 -19.47 26.39 1.78
N ALA A 275 -19.08 25.39 1.00
CA ALA A 275 -17.74 25.26 0.46
C ALA A 275 -17.62 25.99 -0.88
N GLU A 276 -16.40 26.44 -1.19
CA GLU A 276 -16.09 27.06 -2.47
C GLU A 276 -15.07 26.21 -3.22
N SER A 277 -15.38 25.85 -4.47
CA SER A 277 -14.42 25.19 -5.36
C SER A 277 -13.26 26.14 -5.68
N GLU A 278 -12.04 25.63 -5.67
CA GLU A 278 -10.83 26.37 -6.09
C GLU A 278 -10.78 26.57 -7.62
N GLY A 279 -11.70 25.96 -8.38
CA GLY A 279 -11.68 25.98 -9.84
C GLY A 279 -10.48 25.23 -10.43
N LYS A 280 -9.87 24.31 -9.67
CA LYS A 280 -8.71 23.50 -10.07
C LYS A 280 -9.15 22.13 -10.55
N PHE A 281 -10.24 22.10 -11.30
CA PHE A 281 -10.79 20.87 -11.85
C PHE A 281 -9.75 20.13 -12.71
N GLN A 282 -9.52 18.86 -12.40
CA GLN A 282 -8.58 17.99 -13.10
C GLN A 282 -9.21 16.64 -13.41
N GLY A 283 -8.60 15.93 -14.35
CA GLY A 283 -9.00 14.59 -14.72
C GLY A 283 -7.82 13.71 -15.13
N THR A 284 -7.92 12.41 -14.85
CA THR A 284 -6.93 11.41 -15.23
C THR A 284 -7.61 10.10 -15.61
N LYS A 285 -6.86 9.21 -16.25
CA LYS A 285 -7.32 7.91 -16.75
C LYS A 285 -6.16 6.93 -16.93
N ASP A 286 -6.47 5.68 -17.22
CA ASP A 286 -5.53 4.66 -17.71
C ASP A 286 -4.33 4.42 -16.76
N TRP A 287 -4.59 4.39 -15.45
CA TRP A 287 -3.56 4.26 -14.41
C TRP A 287 -3.25 2.82 -14.00
N SER A 288 -4.14 1.86 -14.27
CA SER A 288 -3.99 0.46 -13.84
C SER A 288 -3.04 -0.30 -14.77
N PHE A 289 -1.77 -0.41 -14.40
CA PHE A 289 -0.78 -1.16 -15.18
C PHE A 289 0.36 -1.69 -14.32
N VAL A 290 1.12 -2.63 -14.88
CA VAL A 290 2.37 -3.17 -14.33
C VAL A 290 3.42 -3.16 -15.44
N ALA A 291 4.59 -2.57 -15.19
CA ALA A 291 5.73 -2.68 -16.10
C ALA A 291 6.28 -4.11 -16.10
N LYS A 292 6.64 -4.65 -17.27
CA LYS A 292 7.19 -6.01 -17.38
C LYS A 292 8.62 -6.15 -16.82
N ARG A 293 9.29 -5.03 -16.57
CA ARG A 293 10.60 -4.94 -15.93
C ARG A 293 10.62 -3.74 -14.99
N GLN A 294 11.27 -3.88 -13.84
CA GLN A 294 11.38 -2.82 -12.84
C GLN A 294 12.78 -2.24 -12.75
N CYS A 295 13.76 -2.92 -13.34
CA CYS A 295 15.14 -2.46 -13.38
C CYS A 295 15.89 -3.01 -14.60
N GLY A 296 17.08 -2.49 -14.83
CA GLY A 296 18.02 -3.00 -15.82
C GLY A 296 19.46 -2.85 -15.38
N GLU A 297 20.38 -2.81 -16.34
CA GLU A 297 21.81 -2.84 -16.07
C GLU A 297 22.24 -1.77 -15.05
N ASN A 298 21.83 -0.52 -15.27
CA ASN A 298 22.19 0.62 -14.42
C ASN A 298 21.02 1.58 -14.13
N TRP A 299 19.79 1.08 -14.18
CA TRP A 299 18.60 1.88 -13.92
C TRP A 299 17.53 1.13 -13.13
N PHE A 300 16.71 1.89 -12.40
CA PHE A 300 15.57 1.40 -11.63
C PHE A 300 14.33 2.26 -11.88
N LEU A 301 13.15 1.64 -11.90
CA LEU A 301 11.86 2.33 -11.79
C LEU A 301 11.48 2.40 -10.31
N ALA A 302 10.97 3.54 -9.85
CA ALA A 302 10.50 3.75 -8.48
C ALA A 302 9.05 4.25 -8.46
N GLY A 303 8.22 3.62 -7.62
CA GLY A 303 6.82 4.00 -7.42
C GLY A 303 5.97 3.84 -8.69
N GLU A 304 5.15 4.83 -9.01
CA GLU A 304 4.18 4.73 -10.11
C GLU A 304 4.80 4.55 -11.51
N SER A 305 6.12 4.79 -11.69
CA SER A 305 6.79 4.48 -12.97
C SER A 305 6.81 2.99 -13.27
N SER A 306 6.74 2.15 -12.24
CA SER A 306 6.65 0.68 -12.29
C SER A 306 5.24 0.15 -12.52
N GLY A 307 4.22 0.94 -12.19
CA GLY A 307 2.83 0.52 -12.21
C GLY A 307 2.03 1.12 -11.05
N PHE A 308 0.71 1.09 -11.21
CA PHE A 308 -0.26 1.58 -10.24
C PHE A 308 -1.53 0.74 -10.36
N ALA A 309 -2.31 0.65 -9.28
CA ALA A 309 -3.50 -0.18 -9.25
C ALA A 309 -4.77 0.64 -9.45
N ASP A 310 -5.25 1.27 -8.39
CA ASP A 310 -6.45 2.11 -8.36
C ASP A 310 -6.35 2.99 -7.09
N PRO A 311 -6.93 4.20 -7.06
CA PRO A 311 -6.91 5.04 -5.86
C PRO A 311 -7.71 4.45 -4.68
N ILE A 312 -8.56 3.44 -4.90
CA ILE A 312 -9.28 2.77 -3.82
C ILE A 312 -8.29 2.21 -2.78
N LEU A 313 -8.58 2.46 -1.50
CA LEU A 313 -7.75 2.04 -0.35
C LEU A 313 -6.37 2.71 -0.20
N ALA A 314 -6.03 3.67 -1.07
CA ALA A 314 -4.96 4.62 -0.85
C ALA A 314 -3.54 4.01 -0.69
N ALA A 315 -3.20 2.94 -1.41
CA ALA A 315 -1.87 2.33 -1.29
C ALA A 315 -0.77 3.00 -2.14
N GLY A 316 -1.11 3.92 -3.06
CA GLY A 316 -0.16 4.51 -4.02
C GLY A 316 1.11 5.11 -3.38
N LEU A 317 0.94 5.93 -2.33
CA LEU A 317 2.08 6.50 -1.60
C LEU A 317 2.88 5.43 -0.84
N THR A 318 2.22 4.41 -0.31
CA THR A 318 2.90 3.30 0.39
C THR A 318 3.80 2.55 -0.58
N ILE A 319 3.26 2.12 -1.73
CA ILE A 319 4.04 1.44 -2.77
C ILE A 319 5.19 2.33 -3.24
N THR A 320 4.94 3.62 -3.43
CA THR A 320 5.95 4.58 -3.88
C THR A 320 7.11 4.73 -2.89
N HIS A 321 6.82 4.96 -1.61
CA HIS A 321 7.86 5.10 -0.58
C HIS A 321 8.62 3.80 -0.35
N THR A 322 7.93 2.66 -0.30
CA THR A 322 8.58 1.35 -0.10
C THR A 322 9.49 1.01 -1.27
N ALA A 323 9.00 1.16 -2.52
CA ALA A 323 9.81 0.92 -3.72
C ALA A 323 11.03 1.85 -3.76
N ALA A 324 10.85 3.13 -3.47
CA ALA A 324 11.94 4.10 -3.42
C ALA A 324 13.03 3.75 -2.39
N ARG A 325 12.63 3.31 -1.19
CA ARG A 325 13.55 2.80 -0.17
C ARG A 325 14.31 1.58 -0.65
N GLU A 326 13.61 0.61 -1.24
CA GLU A 326 14.20 -0.62 -1.79
C GLU A 326 15.18 -0.33 -2.94
N VAL A 327 14.89 0.66 -3.81
CA VAL A 327 15.82 1.13 -4.85
C VAL A 327 17.10 1.70 -4.26
N ALA A 328 16.99 2.60 -3.28
CA ALA A 328 18.17 3.20 -2.65
C ALA A 328 19.08 2.11 -2.06
N PHE A 329 18.50 1.17 -1.33
CA PHE A 329 19.27 0.11 -0.65
C PHE A 329 19.86 -0.88 -1.66
N SER A 330 19.12 -1.19 -2.73
CA SER A 330 19.62 -2.02 -3.83
C SER A 330 20.86 -1.41 -4.47
N ILE A 331 20.83 -0.10 -4.79
CA ILE A 331 21.97 0.61 -5.36
C ILE A 331 23.17 0.55 -4.39
N LEU A 332 22.93 0.83 -3.10
CA LEU A 332 23.99 0.81 -2.09
C LEU A 332 24.62 -0.59 -1.95
N GLU A 333 23.82 -1.65 -1.90
CA GLU A 333 24.33 -3.01 -1.74
C GLU A 333 25.03 -3.52 -3.01
N ILE A 334 24.53 -3.16 -4.19
CA ILE A 334 25.20 -3.47 -5.46
C ILE A 334 26.58 -2.80 -5.52
N GLU A 335 26.70 -1.54 -5.09
CA GLU A 335 27.99 -0.83 -5.07
C GLU A 335 28.96 -1.39 -4.03
N ARG A 336 28.47 -1.98 -2.92
CA ARG A 336 29.32 -2.72 -1.97
C ARG A 336 29.89 -4.00 -2.57
N GLY A 337 29.14 -4.65 -3.45
CA GLY A 337 29.56 -5.88 -4.13
C GLY A 337 29.63 -7.11 -3.21
N GLU A 338 29.02 -7.06 -2.03
CA GLU A 338 28.98 -8.17 -1.06
C GLU A 338 27.97 -9.25 -1.48
N ILE A 339 26.91 -8.84 -2.17
CA ILE A 339 25.88 -9.71 -2.73
C ILE A 339 25.83 -9.53 -4.25
N ASP A 340 25.60 -10.62 -4.98
CA ASP A 340 25.42 -10.57 -6.43
C ASP A 340 24.32 -9.57 -6.83
N GLY A 341 24.71 -8.55 -7.59
CA GLY A 341 23.80 -7.50 -8.03
C GLY A 341 22.72 -7.97 -9.00
N ALA A 342 22.93 -9.08 -9.71
CA ALA A 342 21.86 -9.69 -10.50
C ALA A 342 20.73 -10.22 -9.61
N TRP A 343 21.08 -10.93 -8.53
CA TRP A 343 20.12 -11.40 -7.55
C TRP A 343 19.37 -10.26 -6.82
N ILE A 344 20.07 -9.16 -6.51
CA ILE A 344 19.41 -7.96 -5.91
C ILE A 344 18.36 -7.39 -6.86
N ARG A 345 18.72 -7.19 -8.14
CA ARG A 345 17.81 -6.69 -9.18
C ARG A 345 16.61 -7.59 -9.38
N GLU A 346 16.82 -8.90 -9.50
CA GLU A 346 15.75 -9.90 -9.61
C GLU A 346 14.82 -9.87 -8.39
N SER A 347 15.40 -9.70 -7.20
CA SER A 347 14.63 -9.61 -5.96
C SER A 347 13.79 -8.35 -5.88
N TYR A 348 14.35 -7.20 -6.24
CA TYR A 348 13.60 -5.94 -6.33
C TYR A 348 12.44 -6.04 -7.33
N GLU A 349 12.72 -6.53 -8.54
CA GLU A 349 11.73 -6.66 -9.61
C GLU A 349 10.54 -7.54 -9.21
N ARG A 350 10.83 -8.75 -8.72
CA ARG A 350 9.80 -9.69 -8.27
C ARG A 350 8.93 -9.14 -7.16
N ARG A 351 9.54 -8.45 -6.17
CA ARG A 351 8.82 -7.88 -5.02
C ARG A 351 7.86 -6.77 -5.43
N LEU A 352 8.35 -5.80 -6.20
CA LEU A 352 7.53 -4.68 -6.63
C LEU A 352 6.41 -5.12 -7.57
N GLU A 353 6.72 -6.02 -8.52
CA GLU A 353 5.70 -6.59 -9.40
C GLU A 353 4.60 -7.30 -8.60
N LYS A 354 4.98 -8.18 -7.66
CA LYS A 354 4.04 -8.90 -6.80
C LYS A 354 3.17 -7.92 -5.99
N ARG A 355 3.77 -6.89 -5.40
CA ARG A 355 3.06 -5.86 -4.62
C ARG A 355 2.00 -5.13 -5.46
N ILE A 356 2.36 -4.68 -6.66
CA ILE A 356 1.42 -3.97 -7.55
C ILE A 356 0.31 -4.92 -8.02
N ARG A 357 0.64 -6.14 -8.46
CA ARG A 357 -0.36 -7.13 -8.92
C ARG A 357 -1.34 -7.52 -7.83
N ASN A 358 -0.86 -7.75 -6.61
CA ASN A 358 -1.71 -8.07 -5.48
C ASN A 358 -2.65 -6.90 -5.15
N HIS A 359 -2.17 -5.66 -5.27
CA HIS A 359 -3.02 -4.49 -5.06
C HIS A 359 -4.07 -4.31 -6.17
N ILE A 360 -3.73 -4.58 -7.45
CA ILE A 360 -4.71 -4.60 -8.55
C ILE A 360 -5.81 -5.64 -8.30
N ARG A 361 -5.42 -6.87 -7.94
CA ARG A 361 -6.39 -7.94 -7.62
C ARG A 361 -7.31 -7.57 -6.47
N PHE A 362 -6.78 -6.87 -5.47
CA PHE A 362 -7.57 -6.43 -4.33
C PHE A 362 -8.55 -5.30 -4.71
N ALA A 363 -8.13 -4.38 -5.59
CA ALA A 363 -9.04 -3.41 -6.17
C ALA A 363 -10.16 -4.11 -6.96
N ASP A 364 -9.83 -5.04 -7.86
CA ASP A 364 -10.82 -5.82 -8.63
C ASP A 364 -11.88 -6.46 -7.73
N TYR A 365 -11.43 -7.11 -6.66
CA TYR A 365 -12.32 -7.67 -5.66
C TYR A 365 -13.22 -6.60 -5.01
N TRP A 366 -12.63 -5.49 -4.58
CA TRP A 366 -13.33 -4.41 -3.91
C TRP A 366 -14.50 -3.86 -4.76
N TYR A 367 -14.26 -3.64 -6.05
CA TYR A 367 -15.29 -3.22 -7.01
C TYR A 367 -16.36 -4.29 -7.23
N SER A 368 -15.98 -5.57 -7.29
CA SER A 368 -16.93 -6.68 -7.49
C SER A 368 -17.94 -6.85 -6.34
N ALA A 369 -17.54 -6.47 -5.12
CA ALA A 369 -18.36 -6.60 -3.93
C ALA A 369 -19.40 -5.48 -3.76
N ASN A 370 -19.39 -4.46 -4.63
CA ASN A 370 -20.29 -3.32 -4.50
C ASN A 370 -21.63 -3.57 -5.22
N ALA A 371 -22.68 -3.90 -4.47
CA ALA A 371 -24.00 -4.10 -5.05
C ALA A 371 -24.76 -2.78 -5.32
N GLN A 372 -24.26 -1.64 -4.81
CA GLN A 372 -24.82 -0.31 -5.13
C GLN A 372 -24.48 0.16 -6.56
N PHE A 373 -23.57 -0.53 -7.25
CA PHE A 373 -23.24 -0.27 -8.65
C PHE A 373 -24.35 -0.80 -9.59
N SER A 374 -25.55 -0.25 -9.46
CA SER A 374 -26.75 -0.67 -10.19
C SER A 374 -26.57 -0.60 -11.71
N GLU A 375 -25.90 0.44 -12.21
CA GLU A 375 -25.65 0.64 -13.64
C GLU A 375 -24.41 -0.11 -14.15
N LEU A 376 -23.53 -0.54 -13.24
CA LEU A 376 -22.35 -1.36 -13.56
C LEU A 376 -22.52 -2.81 -13.12
N LYS A 377 -23.75 -3.27 -12.88
CA LYS A 377 -24.01 -4.61 -12.35
C LYS A 377 -23.45 -5.72 -13.25
N GLU A 378 -23.56 -5.57 -14.57
CA GLU A 378 -22.96 -6.51 -15.52
C GLU A 378 -21.43 -6.48 -15.50
N PHE A 379 -20.84 -5.28 -15.36
CA PHE A 379 -19.40 -5.08 -15.33
C PHE A 379 -18.78 -5.63 -14.03
N THR A 380 -19.38 -5.35 -12.88
CA THR A 380 -18.99 -5.91 -11.58
C THR A 380 -19.17 -7.43 -11.54
N GLN A 381 -20.23 -7.97 -12.14
CA GLN A 381 -20.41 -9.43 -12.31
C GLN A 381 -19.35 -10.05 -13.22
N GLN A 382 -18.93 -9.34 -14.27
CA GLN A 382 -17.88 -9.80 -15.16
C GLN A 382 -16.51 -9.79 -14.44
N ILE A 383 -16.18 -8.73 -13.69
CA ILE A 383 -14.99 -8.69 -12.81
C ILE A 383 -15.04 -9.83 -11.80
N ALA A 384 -16.20 -10.05 -11.17
CA ALA A 384 -16.41 -11.15 -10.24
C ALA A 384 -16.15 -12.50 -10.93
N LYS A 385 -16.70 -12.71 -12.12
CA LYS A 385 -16.54 -13.95 -12.90
C LYS A 385 -15.09 -14.18 -13.33
N ASP A 386 -14.43 -13.16 -13.85
CA ASP A 386 -13.05 -13.23 -14.35
C ASP A 386 -12.05 -13.44 -13.22
N ASN A 387 -12.37 -12.96 -12.01
CA ASN A 387 -11.60 -13.21 -10.79
C ASN A 387 -12.05 -14.48 -10.03
N GLY A 388 -13.03 -15.24 -10.54
CA GLY A 388 -13.49 -16.50 -9.93
C GLY A 388 -14.37 -16.33 -8.68
N LEU A 389 -14.89 -15.14 -8.41
CA LEU A 389 -15.60 -14.73 -7.18
C LEU A 389 -17.06 -15.20 -7.08
N LYS A 390 -17.43 -16.34 -7.66
CA LYS A 390 -18.70 -17.03 -7.35
C LYS A 390 -18.51 -17.91 -6.11
N MET A 391 -18.21 -17.28 -4.98
CA MET A 391 -17.63 -17.93 -3.81
C MET A 391 -18.48 -17.66 -2.56
N THR A 392 -18.62 -18.64 -1.67
CA THR A 392 -19.15 -18.42 -0.30
C THR A 392 -18.28 -17.41 0.47
N PRO A 393 -18.73 -16.83 1.60
CA PRO A 393 -17.88 -15.96 2.42
C PRO A 393 -16.54 -16.62 2.79
N GLU A 394 -16.54 -17.91 3.10
CA GLU A 394 -15.34 -18.70 3.38
C GLU A 394 -14.44 -18.83 2.15
N GLU A 395 -15.01 -19.06 0.97
CA GLU A 395 -14.25 -19.17 -0.27
C GLU A 395 -13.66 -17.82 -0.69
N SER A 396 -14.39 -16.72 -0.48
CA SER A 396 -13.92 -15.35 -0.71
C SER A 396 -12.81 -14.97 0.26
N TRP A 397 -12.96 -15.30 1.54
CA TRP A 397 -11.90 -15.14 2.54
C TRP A 397 -10.66 -16.00 2.20
N ARG A 398 -10.85 -17.26 1.78
CA ARG A 398 -9.74 -18.12 1.32
C ARG A 398 -9.06 -17.57 0.08
N TRP A 399 -9.82 -17.10 -0.90
CA TRP A 399 -9.28 -16.52 -2.14
C TRP A 399 -8.51 -15.23 -1.86
N LEU A 400 -9.08 -14.34 -1.03
CA LEU A 400 -8.39 -13.16 -0.53
C LEU A 400 -7.11 -13.60 0.14
N ALA A 401 -7.18 -14.46 1.17
CA ALA A 401 -6.03 -14.92 1.93
C ALA A 401 -4.96 -15.69 1.12
N GLN A 402 -5.33 -16.25 -0.04
CA GLN A 402 -4.42 -16.91 -0.98
C GLN A 402 -3.76 -15.95 -1.99
N GLY A 403 -4.24 -14.69 -2.05
CA GLY A 403 -3.77 -13.62 -2.93
C GLY A 403 -2.51 -12.89 -2.47
N GLY A 404 -1.82 -13.35 -1.41
CA GLY A 404 -0.46 -12.92 -1.02
C GLY A 404 -0.35 -12.31 0.37
N PHE A 405 -0.41 -13.12 1.43
CA PHE A 405 -0.43 -12.67 2.83
C PHE A 405 0.89 -12.90 3.55
N ILE A 406 1.67 -13.88 3.09
CA ILE A 406 3.10 -13.90 3.39
C ILE A 406 3.76 -13.00 2.35
N ASP A 407 3.66 -11.69 2.57
CA ASP A 407 4.49 -10.75 1.83
C ASP A 407 5.96 -11.00 2.20
N GLU A 408 6.86 -10.70 1.29
CA GLU A 408 8.28 -10.82 1.55
C GLU A 408 8.77 -9.82 2.63
N ASP A 409 7.90 -8.97 3.15
CA ASP A 409 8.12 -8.04 4.27
C ASP A 409 7.58 -8.51 5.63
N LEU A 410 7.13 -9.78 5.74
CA LEU A 410 6.51 -10.36 6.95
C LEU A 410 5.22 -9.67 7.44
N TYR A 411 4.76 -8.62 6.76
CA TYR A 411 3.48 -7.98 7.04
C TYR A 411 2.33 -8.83 6.50
N ILE A 412 1.36 -9.14 7.37
CA ILE A 412 0.21 -9.98 7.04
C ILE A 412 -0.99 -9.07 6.69
N GLY A 413 -1.22 -8.81 5.40
CA GLY A 413 -2.34 -7.98 4.94
C GLY A 413 -2.08 -7.24 3.63
N ASN A 414 -3.10 -6.55 3.10
CA ASN A 414 -2.98 -5.72 1.89
C ASN A 414 -3.75 -4.39 2.06
N GLY A 415 -3.26 -3.31 1.45
CA GLY A 415 -3.93 -2.00 1.49
C GLY A 415 -4.10 -1.40 2.89
N GLY A 416 -3.24 -1.77 3.84
CA GLY A 416 -3.32 -1.31 5.23
C GLY A 416 -4.34 -2.06 6.10
N ILE A 417 -4.93 -3.15 5.60
CA ILE A 417 -5.85 -4.03 6.34
C ILE A 417 -5.14 -5.37 6.57
N ASP A 418 -5.13 -5.86 7.81
CA ASP A 418 -4.59 -7.18 8.15
C ASP A 418 -5.55 -8.32 7.77
N ILE A 419 -5.13 -9.59 7.94
CA ILE A 419 -5.97 -10.75 7.60
C ILE A 419 -7.29 -10.78 8.37
N ASN A 420 -7.30 -10.17 9.55
CA ASN A 420 -8.43 -10.11 10.46
C ASN A 420 -9.46 -9.08 9.98
N GLY A 421 -9.01 -7.89 9.61
CA GLY A 421 -9.83 -6.87 8.97
C GLY A 421 -10.37 -7.31 7.61
N ILE A 422 -9.63 -8.13 6.86
CA ILE A 422 -10.11 -8.72 5.60
C ILE A 422 -11.24 -9.73 5.85
N ARG A 423 -11.14 -10.52 6.94
CA ARG A 423 -12.22 -11.43 7.34
C ARG A 423 -13.46 -10.65 7.76
N ASP A 424 -13.29 -9.63 8.60
CA ASP A 424 -14.40 -8.78 9.02
C ASP A 424 -15.04 -8.14 7.77
N PHE A 425 -14.24 -7.68 6.80
CA PHE A 425 -14.71 -7.17 5.51
C PHE A 425 -15.55 -8.17 4.72
N ALA A 426 -15.07 -9.41 4.59
CA ALA A 426 -15.83 -10.48 3.93
C ALA A 426 -17.15 -10.79 4.66
N GLU A 427 -17.14 -10.84 5.99
CA GLU A 427 -18.35 -11.03 6.80
C GLU A 427 -19.36 -9.90 6.58
N PHE A 428 -18.91 -8.64 6.52
CA PHE A 428 -19.79 -7.51 6.27
C PHE A 428 -20.45 -7.58 4.89
N LEU A 429 -19.69 -7.92 3.84
CA LEU A 429 -20.19 -7.92 2.47
C LEU A 429 -21.13 -9.08 2.16
N TYR A 430 -20.82 -10.28 2.66
CA TYR A 430 -21.51 -11.51 2.26
C TYR A 430 -22.34 -12.14 3.40
N GLY A 431 -22.19 -11.66 4.63
CA GLY A 431 -22.84 -12.19 5.81
C GLY A 431 -22.15 -13.45 6.37
N GLY A 432 -22.13 -13.57 7.69
CA GLY A 432 -21.57 -14.71 8.42
C GLY A 432 -20.07 -14.59 8.67
N THR A 433 -19.63 -14.95 9.89
CA THR A 433 -18.20 -14.99 10.23
C THR A 433 -17.57 -16.28 9.71
N PRO A 434 -16.60 -16.24 8.77
CA PRO A 434 -15.84 -17.42 8.42
C PRO A 434 -15.09 -17.92 9.66
N GLU A 435 -15.51 -19.06 10.22
CA GLU A 435 -14.72 -19.70 11.28
C GLU A 435 -13.34 -20.09 10.71
N THR A 436 -12.28 -19.69 11.41
CA THR A 436 -10.89 -19.90 10.98
C THR A 436 -10.55 -21.39 10.89
N LEU A 437 -9.71 -21.75 9.91
CA LEU A 437 -9.22 -23.11 9.74
C LEU A 437 -8.40 -23.55 10.95
N PHE A 438 -7.69 -22.64 11.61
CA PHE A 438 -7.00 -22.93 12.85
C PHE A 438 -7.97 -23.24 14.00
N ALA A 439 -9.12 -22.55 14.10
CA ALA A 439 -10.10 -22.82 15.16
C ALA A 439 -10.94 -24.09 14.92
N LYS A 440 -11.17 -24.46 13.65
CA LYS A 440 -11.96 -25.64 13.24
C LYS A 440 -11.20 -26.97 13.34
N ASN A 441 -9.88 -26.92 13.42
CA ASN A 441 -9.02 -28.10 13.38
C ASN A 441 -8.21 -28.22 14.67
N ASN A 442 -7.66 -29.41 14.92
CA ASN A 442 -6.83 -29.68 16.10
C ASN A 442 -5.62 -30.58 15.79
N VAL A 443 -5.40 -30.89 14.52
CA VAL A 443 -4.19 -31.53 14.01
C VAL A 443 -3.65 -30.72 12.84
N PHE A 444 -2.37 -30.35 12.93
CA PHE A 444 -1.68 -29.45 12.00
C PHE A 444 -0.34 -30.09 11.61
N ARG A 445 -0.15 -30.36 10.31
CA ARG A 445 1.08 -30.99 9.81
C ARG A 445 1.79 -30.05 8.85
N LEU A 446 3.07 -29.81 9.08
CA LEU A 446 3.88 -29.03 8.15
C LEU A 446 4.03 -29.78 6.82
N ASN A 447 3.72 -29.12 5.70
CA ASN A 447 3.87 -29.65 4.36
C ASN A 447 4.92 -28.83 3.58
N LEU A 448 6.15 -29.35 3.56
CA LEU A 448 7.25 -28.84 2.75
C LEU A 448 7.46 -29.63 1.45
N VAL A 449 6.51 -30.49 1.04
CA VAL A 449 6.64 -31.26 -0.20
C VAL A 449 6.70 -30.30 -1.38
N GLY A 450 7.72 -30.45 -2.23
CA GLY A 450 7.98 -29.58 -3.39
C GLY A 450 8.61 -28.24 -3.05
N ALA A 451 8.82 -27.93 -1.77
CA ALA A 451 9.46 -26.70 -1.34
C ALA A 451 10.96 -26.73 -1.63
N LYS A 452 11.50 -25.63 -2.16
CA LYS A 452 12.93 -25.46 -2.43
C LYS A 452 13.52 -24.39 -1.51
N PRO A 453 14.73 -24.57 -0.98
CA PRO A 453 15.46 -23.50 -0.31
C PRO A 453 15.59 -22.30 -1.26
N TYR A 454 15.37 -21.11 -0.72
CA TYR A 454 15.47 -19.85 -1.44
C TYR A 454 15.92 -18.75 -0.48
N ASP A 455 16.65 -17.75 -0.97
CA ASP A 455 16.98 -16.56 -0.18
C ASP A 455 16.06 -15.43 -0.62
N ARG A 456 15.34 -14.83 0.34
CA ARG A 456 14.60 -13.59 0.09
C ARG A 456 15.44 -12.38 0.46
N ALA A 457 15.22 -11.28 -0.25
CA ALA A 457 15.80 -9.99 0.10
C ALA A 457 15.05 -9.37 1.29
N VAL A 458 15.79 -8.92 2.30
CA VAL A 458 15.28 -8.08 3.38
C VAL A 458 16.02 -6.76 3.38
N TYR A 459 15.26 -5.66 3.40
CA TYR A 459 15.80 -4.31 3.30
C TYR A 459 15.82 -3.65 4.68
N THR A 460 16.99 -3.53 5.28
CA THR A 460 17.15 -3.01 6.65
C THR A 460 18.34 -2.06 6.73
N GLU A 461 18.15 -0.88 7.31
CA GLU A 461 19.23 0.07 7.62
C GLU A 461 20.24 0.33 6.48
N GLY A 462 19.76 0.51 5.25
CA GLY A 462 20.62 0.76 4.09
C GLY A 462 21.32 -0.48 3.53
N ARG A 463 20.96 -1.68 3.98
CA ARG A 463 21.46 -2.98 3.54
C ARG A 463 20.36 -3.78 2.83
N VAL A 464 20.80 -4.69 1.94
CA VAL A 464 19.97 -5.80 1.48
C VAL A 464 20.58 -7.08 2.05
N GLU A 465 19.78 -7.86 2.78
CA GLU A 465 20.22 -9.10 3.40
C GLU A 465 19.53 -10.31 2.75
N LYS A 466 20.25 -11.43 2.71
CA LYS A 466 19.69 -12.73 2.33
C LYS A 466 19.12 -13.41 3.56
N VAL A 467 17.80 -13.57 3.59
CA VAL A 467 17.12 -14.33 4.63
C VAL A 467 16.62 -15.65 4.04
N PRO A 468 17.00 -16.80 4.62
CA PRO A 468 16.53 -18.09 4.16
C PRO A 468 15.00 -18.22 4.24
N CYS A 469 14.42 -18.83 3.21
CA CYS A 469 13.02 -19.17 3.12
C CYS A 469 12.82 -20.45 2.29
N TYR A 470 11.59 -20.96 2.28
CA TYR A 470 11.17 -21.98 1.33
C TYR A 470 10.29 -21.36 0.25
N LEU A 471 10.47 -21.79 -1.01
CA LEU A 471 9.66 -21.37 -2.14
C LEU A 471 8.94 -22.57 -2.76
N ARG A 472 7.63 -22.44 -3.01
CA ARG A 472 6.79 -23.41 -3.73
C ARG A 472 5.72 -22.69 -4.53
N ASP A 473 5.69 -22.88 -5.85
CA ASP A 473 4.69 -22.29 -6.76
C ASP A 473 4.44 -20.79 -6.53
N ASN A 474 5.53 -20.01 -6.39
CA ASN A 474 5.54 -18.57 -6.08
C ASN A 474 5.05 -18.17 -4.67
N ARG A 475 4.76 -19.14 -3.80
CA ARG A 475 4.51 -18.93 -2.37
C ARG A 475 5.81 -19.04 -1.61
N MET A 476 6.01 -18.14 -0.65
CA MET A 476 7.21 -18.07 0.16
C MET A 476 6.87 -18.39 1.61
N LEU A 477 7.72 -19.17 2.27
CA LEU A 477 7.66 -19.44 3.70
C LEU A 477 8.95 -18.92 4.36
N PRO A 478 8.91 -17.73 4.96
CA PRO A 478 10.05 -17.14 5.66
C PRO A 478 10.47 -18.00 6.85
N LEU A 479 11.78 -18.23 6.98
CA LEU A 479 12.36 -18.86 8.18
C LEU A 479 12.69 -17.80 9.23
N GLN A 480 11.73 -16.92 9.54
CA GLN A 480 11.85 -15.89 10.58
C GLN A 480 10.51 -15.63 11.29
N GLY A 481 10.56 -15.05 12.50
CA GLY A 481 9.40 -14.52 13.20
C GLY A 481 8.35 -15.58 13.54
N ALA A 482 7.07 -15.19 13.47
CA ALA A 482 5.94 -16.07 13.78
C ALA A 482 5.86 -17.32 12.88
N PHE A 483 6.28 -17.22 11.61
CA PHE A 483 6.28 -18.37 10.69
C PHE A 483 7.32 -19.42 11.10
N TYR A 484 8.55 -19.00 11.40
CA TYR A 484 9.58 -19.91 11.88
C TYR A 484 9.22 -20.54 13.23
N PHE A 485 8.61 -19.75 14.12
CA PHE A 485 8.07 -20.26 15.37
C PHE A 485 7.10 -21.43 15.12
N TRP A 486 6.11 -21.27 14.24
CA TRP A 486 5.16 -22.33 13.91
C TRP A 486 5.83 -23.54 13.28
N MET A 487 6.83 -23.35 12.42
CA MET A 487 7.59 -24.47 11.86
C MET A 487 8.32 -25.28 12.95
N GLU A 488 8.95 -24.61 13.92
CA GLU A 488 9.62 -25.25 15.05
C GLU A 488 8.64 -25.97 15.98
N VAL A 489 7.44 -25.43 16.17
CA VAL A 489 6.38 -26.08 16.94
C VAL A 489 5.88 -27.34 16.22
N LEU A 490 5.51 -27.20 14.95
CA LEU A 490 4.90 -28.26 14.15
C LEU A 490 5.88 -29.37 13.76
N SER A 491 7.19 -29.13 13.83
CA SER A 491 8.21 -30.17 13.68
C SER A 491 8.28 -31.09 14.91
N ARG A 492 7.77 -30.65 16.07
CA ARG A 492 7.81 -31.41 17.33
C ARG A 492 6.48 -32.05 17.66
N ASP A 493 5.37 -31.32 17.51
CA ASP A 493 4.04 -31.85 17.74
C ASP A 493 3.04 -31.31 16.70
N THR A 494 2.20 -32.20 16.21
CA THR A 494 1.17 -31.89 15.21
C THR A 494 -0.21 -31.74 15.85
N ARG A 495 -0.36 -32.05 17.14
CA ARG A 495 -1.66 -32.08 17.83
C ARG A 495 -1.80 -30.87 18.75
N LEU A 496 -3.00 -30.28 18.75
CA LEU A 496 -3.29 -29.06 19.49
C LEU A 496 -2.88 -29.11 20.98
N PRO A 497 -3.09 -30.20 21.76
CA PRO A 497 -2.64 -30.24 23.15
C PRO A 497 -1.13 -30.03 23.33
N GLY A 498 -0.31 -30.63 22.46
CA GLY A 498 1.14 -30.46 22.51
C GLY A 498 1.57 -29.08 22.05
N ILE A 499 0.96 -28.57 20.98
CA ILE A 499 1.13 -27.20 20.50
C ILE A 499 0.82 -26.18 21.61
N MET A 500 -0.33 -26.33 22.28
CA MET A 500 -0.75 -25.43 23.36
C MET A 500 0.16 -25.53 24.58
N LYS A 501 0.73 -26.70 24.87
CA LYS A 501 1.75 -26.84 25.92
C LYS A 501 2.99 -26.01 25.59
N MET A 502 3.47 -26.05 24.35
CA MET A 502 4.61 -25.23 23.90
C MET A 502 4.30 -23.74 23.95
N TRP A 503 3.12 -23.34 23.48
CA TRP A 503 2.63 -21.96 23.56
C TRP A 503 2.59 -21.45 25.01
N ASN A 504 2.01 -22.22 25.92
CA ASN A 504 1.88 -21.84 27.32
C ASN A 504 3.24 -21.70 28.03
N MET A 505 4.23 -22.53 27.70
CA MET A 505 5.59 -22.40 28.25
C MET A 505 6.24 -21.07 27.85
N ILE A 506 6.07 -20.65 26.60
CA ILE A 506 6.61 -19.38 26.11
C ILE A 506 5.88 -18.21 26.76
N ARG A 507 4.56 -18.28 26.80
CA ARG A 507 3.73 -17.28 27.46
C ARG A 507 4.12 -17.09 28.93
N GLU A 508 4.39 -18.18 29.66
CA GLU A 508 4.83 -18.10 31.04
C GLU A 508 6.21 -17.45 31.19
N HIS A 509 7.12 -17.65 30.23
CA HIS A 509 8.42 -16.97 30.18
C HIS A 509 8.29 -15.46 29.95
N HIS A 510 7.24 -15.01 29.26
CA HIS A 510 6.98 -13.61 28.95
C HIS A 510 5.86 -12.97 29.79
N ARG A 511 5.46 -13.60 30.90
CA ARG A 511 4.33 -13.17 31.74
C ARG A 511 4.46 -11.75 32.32
N GLU A 512 5.67 -11.20 32.34
CA GLU A 512 5.98 -9.86 32.86
C GLU A 512 5.85 -8.76 31.79
N ASP A 513 5.66 -9.12 30.52
CA ASP A 513 5.36 -8.20 29.43
C ASP A 513 3.84 -8.11 29.21
N PRO A 514 3.18 -7.02 29.64
CA PRO A 514 1.73 -6.86 29.55
C PRO A 514 1.22 -6.74 28.11
N ASN A 515 2.08 -6.47 27.13
CA ASN A 515 1.70 -6.38 25.71
C ASN A 515 1.88 -7.71 24.95
N PHE A 516 2.68 -8.64 25.50
CA PHE A 516 2.96 -9.94 24.91
C PHE A 516 1.69 -10.72 24.57
N ASP A 517 0.77 -10.84 25.53
CA ASP A 517 -0.44 -11.66 25.38
C ASP A 517 -1.42 -11.11 24.33
N ARG A 518 -1.42 -9.79 24.04
CA ARG A 518 -2.37 -9.19 23.11
C ARG A 518 -1.83 -9.07 21.69
N GLU A 519 -0.60 -8.56 21.52
CA GLU A 519 -0.03 -8.31 20.20
C GLU A 519 0.58 -9.58 19.58
N ILE A 520 1.34 -10.36 20.36
CA ILE A 520 2.00 -11.56 19.84
C ILE A 520 1.00 -12.69 19.62
N ALA A 521 -0.01 -12.86 20.48
CA ALA A 521 -1.04 -13.87 20.26
C ALA A 521 -1.84 -13.64 18.97
N ALA A 522 -2.19 -12.38 18.67
CA ALA A 522 -2.85 -12.02 17.42
C ALA A 522 -1.96 -12.34 16.21
N GLN A 523 -0.68 -11.93 16.24
CA GLN A 523 0.26 -12.22 15.16
C GLN A 523 0.46 -13.72 14.95
N MET A 524 0.57 -14.49 16.02
CA MET A 524 0.79 -15.94 15.95
C MET A 524 -0.44 -16.67 15.42
N THR A 525 -1.64 -16.31 15.85
CA THR A 525 -2.87 -16.89 15.30
C THR A 525 -3.05 -16.55 13.81
N SER A 526 -2.81 -15.29 13.42
CA SER A 526 -2.83 -14.86 12.01
C SER A 526 -1.77 -15.56 11.16
N ALA A 527 -0.55 -15.77 11.69
CA ALA A 527 0.50 -16.48 10.98
C ALA A 527 0.16 -17.96 10.75
N MET A 528 -0.39 -18.65 11.76
CA MET A 528 -0.83 -20.04 11.62
C MET A 528 -1.94 -20.17 10.56
N GLU A 529 -2.90 -19.23 10.60
CA GLU A 529 -4.00 -19.19 9.65
C GLU A 529 -3.49 -19.00 8.21
N ALA A 530 -2.54 -18.08 8.01
CA ALA A 530 -1.87 -17.86 6.73
C ALA A 530 -1.10 -19.11 6.26
N LEU A 531 -0.40 -19.82 7.15
CA LEU A 531 0.30 -21.06 6.81
C LEU A 531 -0.65 -22.15 6.32
N ILE A 532 -1.84 -22.26 6.92
CA ILE A 532 -2.85 -23.23 6.50
C ILE A 532 -3.39 -22.86 5.11
N LEU A 533 -3.66 -21.57 4.88
CA LEU A 533 -4.22 -21.07 3.63
C LEU A 533 -3.28 -21.18 2.44
N ASP A 534 -1.99 -20.90 2.67
CA ASP A 534 -0.93 -21.08 1.68
C ASP A 534 -0.54 -22.56 1.48
N GLY A 535 -1.13 -23.47 2.26
CA GLY A 535 -0.90 -24.91 2.19
C GLY A 535 0.45 -25.34 2.74
N TRP A 536 1.14 -24.47 3.47
CA TRP A 536 2.34 -24.82 4.23
C TRP A 536 2.02 -25.71 5.44
N VAL A 537 0.78 -25.63 5.94
CA VAL A 537 0.25 -26.47 7.01
C VAL A 537 -1.03 -27.16 6.56
N GLU A 538 -1.05 -28.48 6.65
CA GLU A 538 -2.25 -29.30 6.48
C GLU A 538 -3.00 -29.37 7.80
N ALA A 539 -4.20 -28.78 7.84
CA ALA A 539 -5.08 -28.81 8.99
C ALA A 539 -6.12 -29.94 8.86
N SER A 540 -6.35 -30.69 9.94
CA SER A 540 -7.37 -31.74 10.02
C SER A 540 -7.99 -31.82 11.43
N TYR A 541 -9.18 -32.40 11.52
CA TYR A 541 -9.92 -32.56 12.77
C TYR A 541 -9.88 -34.01 13.26
N ASP A 542 -9.50 -34.17 14.53
CA ASP A 542 -9.58 -35.42 15.28
C ASP A 542 -10.62 -35.24 16.42
N PRO A 543 -11.73 -35.99 16.42
CA PRO A 543 -12.78 -35.85 17.45
C PRO A 543 -12.32 -36.25 18.86
N ALA A 544 -11.19 -36.95 19.01
CA ALA A 544 -10.63 -37.31 20.31
C ALA A 544 -9.83 -36.18 20.96
N LEU A 545 -9.57 -35.08 20.26
CA LEU A 545 -8.78 -33.96 20.73
C LEU A 545 -9.64 -32.71 20.93
N PRO A 546 -9.31 -31.85 21.91
CA PRO A 546 -10.01 -30.57 22.09
C PRO A 546 -9.76 -29.62 20.92
N LEU A 547 -10.69 -28.69 20.69
CA LEU A 547 -10.50 -27.53 19.80
C LEU A 547 -9.93 -26.34 20.58
N MET A 548 -9.49 -25.31 19.84
CA MET A 548 -9.02 -24.05 20.41
C MET A 548 -10.08 -23.38 21.31
N PRO A 549 -9.70 -22.90 22.52
CA PRO A 549 -10.63 -22.21 23.41
C PRO A 549 -11.24 -20.94 22.79
N VAL A 550 -12.48 -20.63 23.16
CA VAL A 550 -13.23 -19.45 22.67
C VAL A 550 -12.51 -18.13 22.98
N SER A 551 -11.67 -18.05 24.02
CA SER A 551 -10.90 -16.85 24.39
C SER A 551 -9.81 -16.45 23.39
N PHE A 552 -9.48 -17.32 22.42
CA PHE A 552 -8.61 -16.99 21.28
C PHE A 552 -9.41 -16.50 20.06
N ARG A 553 -10.75 -16.37 20.16
CA ARG A 553 -11.62 -15.87 19.08
C ARG A 553 -11.71 -14.34 19.13
N HIS A 554 -11.64 -13.75 17.94
CA HIS A 554 -11.38 -12.34 17.66
C HIS A 554 -12.26 -11.27 18.32
N THR A 555 -11.66 -10.10 18.50
CA THR A 555 -12.31 -8.78 18.53
C THR A 555 -12.55 -8.24 17.11
N HIS A 556 -13.73 -7.67 16.85
CA HIS A 556 -14.08 -7.09 15.54
C HIS A 556 -13.43 -5.72 15.32
N HIS A 557 -12.88 -5.48 14.12
CA HIS A 557 -12.25 -4.23 13.70
C HIS A 557 -13.21 -3.29 12.96
N MET A 558 -14.29 -3.82 12.37
CA MET A 558 -15.29 -3.02 11.67
C MET A 558 -16.55 -2.81 12.49
N ARG A 559 -17.14 -1.61 12.36
CA ARG A 559 -18.38 -1.25 13.04
C ARG A 559 -19.36 -0.66 12.03
N VAL A 560 -20.63 -1.06 12.17
CA VAL A 560 -21.74 -0.53 11.38
C VAL A 560 -22.37 0.62 12.14
N GLN A 561 -22.47 1.79 11.50
CA GLN A 561 -23.26 2.89 12.01
C GLN A 561 -24.66 2.78 11.40
N LYS A 562 -25.60 2.23 12.18
CA LYS A 562 -27.00 2.16 11.78
C LYS A 562 -27.61 3.56 11.79
N LYS A 563 -28.45 3.85 10.80
CA LYS A 563 -29.26 5.09 10.73
C LYS A 563 -30.16 5.27 11.94
#